data_AF-A0A2E9TVU8-F1
#
_entry.id   AF-A0A2E9TVU8-F1
#
_cell.length_a   1.000
_cell.length_b   1.000
_cell.length_c   1.000
_cell.angle_alpha   90.00
_cell.angle_beta   90.00
_cell.angle_gamma   90.00
#
_symmetry.space_group_name_H-M   'P 1'
#
loop_
_entity.id
_entity.type
_entity.pdbx_description
1 polymer ?
#
loop_
_entity_poly.entity_id
_entity_poly.type
_entity_poly.pdbx_seq_one_letter_code
_entity_poly.pdbx_strand_id
1 'polypeptide(L)'
;MIKVTEQAKQEVHKLMLVDGYDSNTDYIRVGVKSGGCSGLSYDLKFDKKANQTDKIFQDNGIKIIVDDKSFLYLIGTTYGFLVNEDITSAVSGNSASFVNVPIYEGTLATAKYTVDSNNPDKKYLITSNRADTTTLKVSVQTSATDTRLATYKLATELTDVTATSQVYFLQEEHHGEFEVYFGDNVLGQGLVDGNIVIL
;
A
#
# COMPACT_ATOMS: atom_id res chain seq x y z
N MET A 1 1.77 21.54 7.37
CA MET A 1 0.40 22.08 7.39
C MET A 1 -0.52 20.88 7.51
N ILE A 2 -1.29 20.75 8.58
CA ILE A 2 -2.23 19.63 8.75
C ILE A 2 -3.55 20.03 8.08
N LYS A 3 -4.06 19.18 7.20
CA LYS A 3 -5.29 19.40 6.43
C LYS A 3 -6.33 18.35 6.80
N VAL A 4 -7.57 18.78 6.97
CA VAL A 4 -8.71 17.95 7.34
C VAL A 4 -9.73 18.06 6.21
N THR A 5 -10.08 16.97 5.54
CA THR A 5 -11.14 17.02 4.52
C THR A 5 -12.52 17.15 5.17
N GLU A 6 -13.52 17.62 4.42
CA GLU A 6 -14.90 17.69 4.95
C GLU A 6 -15.45 16.31 5.36
N GLN A 7 -15.07 15.25 4.64
CA GLN A 7 -15.41 13.87 5.03
C GLN A 7 -14.76 13.47 6.36
N ALA A 8 -13.46 13.76 6.53
CA ALA A 8 -12.75 13.46 7.77
C ALA A 8 -13.37 14.22 8.96
N LYS A 9 -13.74 15.49 8.79
CA LYS A 9 -14.45 16.28 9.80
C LYS A 9 -15.76 15.63 10.24
N GLN A 10 -16.58 15.16 9.29
CA GLN A 10 -17.85 14.50 9.62
C GLN A 10 -17.64 13.23 10.45
N GLU A 11 -16.69 12.39 10.07
CA GLU A 11 -16.41 11.14 10.80
C GLU A 11 -15.77 11.42 12.17
N VAL A 12 -14.85 12.37 12.25
CA VAL A 12 -14.29 12.85 13.53
C VAL A 12 -15.40 13.31 14.47
N HIS A 13 -16.31 14.16 13.98
CA HIS A 13 -17.42 14.66 14.81
C HIS A 13 -18.24 13.51 15.37
N LYS A 14 -18.55 12.51 14.53
CA LYS A 14 -19.29 11.31 14.94
C LYS A 14 -18.53 10.49 15.98
N LEU A 15 -17.25 10.20 15.75
CA LEU A 15 -16.42 9.42 16.67
C LEU A 15 -16.21 10.13 18.02
N MET A 16 -15.94 11.44 17.99
CA MET A 16 -15.81 12.25 19.21
C MET A 16 -17.09 12.22 20.03
N LEU A 17 -18.25 12.37 19.39
CA LEU A 17 -19.53 12.36 20.08
C LEU A 17 -19.84 11.00 20.73
N VAL A 18 -19.50 9.90 20.06
CA VAL A 18 -19.63 8.53 20.63
C VAL A 18 -18.77 8.37 21.88
N ASP A 19 -17.57 8.93 21.89
CA ASP A 19 -16.62 8.81 23.00
C ASP A 19 -16.80 9.90 24.09
N GLY A 20 -17.84 10.74 24.00
CA GLY A 20 -18.14 11.78 25.00
C GLY A 20 -17.30 13.05 24.89
N TYR A 21 -16.77 13.33 23.69
CA TYR A 21 -16.05 14.55 23.34
C TYR A 21 -16.90 15.47 22.45
N ASP A 22 -16.61 16.76 22.49
CA ASP A 22 -17.25 17.78 21.63
C ASP A 22 -16.23 18.35 20.67
N SER A 23 -16.39 18.09 19.37
CA SER A 23 -15.46 18.54 18.33
C SER A 23 -15.33 20.07 18.20
N ASN A 24 -16.22 20.85 18.81
CA ASN A 24 -16.12 22.32 18.83
C ASN A 24 -15.19 22.83 19.94
N THR A 25 -15.05 22.06 21.03
CA THR A 25 -14.34 22.48 22.24
C THR A 25 -13.09 21.65 22.50
N ASP A 26 -13.19 20.33 22.33
CA ASP A 26 -12.14 19.34 22.53
C ASP A 26 -11.23 19.20 21.29
N TYR A 27 -10.19 18.36 21.41
CA TYR A 27 -9.09 18.25 20.45
C TYR A 27 -8.90 16.82 19.96
N ILE A 28 -8.42 16.67 18.72
CA ILE A 28 -7.74 15.45 18.27
C ILE A 28 -6.26 15.57 18.60
N ARG A 29 -5.71 14.62 19.35
CA ARG A 29 -4.28 14.46 19.53
C ARG A 29 -3.71 13.54 18.45
N VAL A 30 -2.72 14.03 17.72
CA VAL A 30 -1.96 13.25 16.74
C VAL A 30 -0.57 13.01 17.30
N GLY A 31 -0.26 11.76 17.60
CA GLY A 31 1.07 11.30 17.97
C GLY A 31 1.71 10.46 16.88
N VAL A 32 3.04 10.40 16.87
CA VAL A 32 3.83 9.44 16.08
C VAL A 32 4.52 8.47 17.03
N LYS A 33 4.33 7.18 16.81
CA LYS A 33 4.97 6.09 17.57
C LYS A 33 5.85 5.26 16.64
N SER A 34 6.84 4.59 17.21
CA SER A 34 7.60 3.55 16.50
C SER A 34 6.70 2.34 16.23
N GLY A 35 6.61 1.90 14.97
CA GLY A 35 5.80 0.75 14.53
C GLY A 35 5.32 0.86 13.08
N GLY A 36 4.89 -0.23 12.44
CA GLY A 36 4.43 -0.24 11.04
C GLY A 36 5.54 -0.40 9.99
N CYS A 37 5.17 -0.63 8.72
CA CYS A 37 6.12 -0.95 7.63
C CYS A 37 7.12 0.18 7.33
N SER A 38 6.75 1.43 7.60
CA SER A 38 7.64 2.60 7.48
C SER A 38 8.52 2.82 8.72
N GLY A 39 8.34 2.01 9.78
CA GLY A 39 8.94 2.18 11.10
C GLY A 39 8.23 3.19 12.00
N LEU A 40 7.22 3.92 11.48
CA LEU A 40 6.42 4.91 12.21
C LEU A 40 4.92 4.68 12.00
N SER A 41 4.13 4.87 13.06
CA SER A 41 2.66 4.75 13.05
C SER A 41 2.01 5.94 13.73
N TYR A 42 0.80 6.29 13.29
CA TYR A 42 0.02 7.36 13.91
C TYR A 42 -0.79 6.87 15.11
N ASP A 43 -0.73 7.64 16.20
CA ASP A 43 -1.55 7.46 17.40
C ASP A 43 -2.57 8.60 17.45
N LEU A 44 -3.79 8.32 17.03
CA LEU A 44 -4.90 9.28 17.07
C LEU A 44 -5.72 9.07 18.33
N LYS A 45 -5.93 10.14 19.10
CA LYS A 45 -6.73 10.13 20.34
C LYS A 45 -7.56 11.40 20.46
N PHE A 46 -8.59 11.37 21.29
CA PHE A 46 -9.30 12.58 21.70
C PHE A 46 -8.81 13.07 23.05
N ASP A 47 -8.76 14.39 23.22
CA ASP A 47 -8.28 15.03 24.43
C ASP A 47 -9.09 16.29 24.72
N LYS A 48 -9.37 16.54 26.00
CA LYS A 48 -10.10 17.74 26.43
C LYS A 48 -9.16 18.92 26.70
N LYS A 49 -7.85 18.67 26.80
CA LYS A 49 -6.85 19.70 27.14
C LYS A 49 -5.62 19.60 26.24
N ALA A 50 -5.13 20.76 25.84
CA ALA A 50 -3.81 20.89 25.24
C ALA A 50 -2.75 21.03 26.35
N ASN A 51 -1.61 20.37 26.17
CA ASN A 51 -0.42 20.55 27.02
C ASN A 51 0.35 21.80 26.58
N GLN A 52 1.21 22.34 27.45
CA GLN A 52 2.00 23.55 27.14
C GLN A 52 2.92 23.40 25.92
N THR A 53 3.42 22.18 25.68
CA THR A 53 4.33 21.88 24.58
C THR A 53 3.59 21.45 23.31
N ASP A 54 2.26 21.35 23.34
CA ASP A 54 1.51 20.93 22.17
C ASP A 54 1.48 22.07 21.13
N LYS A 55 1.73 21.70 19.87
CA LYS A 55 1.43 22.55 18.72
C LYS A 55 -0.05 22.39 18.38
N ILE A 56 -0.75 23.50 18.32
CA ILE A 56 -2.19 23.54 18.02
C ILE A 56 -2.38 23.94 16.56
N PHE A 57 -3.16 23.14 15.84
CA PHE A 57 -3.60 23.40 14.47
C PHE A 57 -5.13 23.43 14.42
N GLN A 58 -5.67 24.17 13.46
CA GLN A 58 -7.11 24.17 13.20
C GLN A 58 -7.33 24.18 11.69
N ASP A 59 -8.15 23.26 11.21
CA ASP A 59 -8.55 23.17 9.79
C ASP A 59 -9.95 22.58 9.72
N ASN A 60 -10.81 23.15 8.86
CA ASN A 60 -12.22 22.78 8.70
C ASN A 60 -13.02 22.65 10.01
N GLY A 61 -12.71 23.49 11.00
CA GLY A 61 -13.39 23.55 12.29
C GLY A 61 -12.90 22.54 13.33
N ILE A 62 -12.02 21.62 12.97
CA ILE A 62 -11.43 20.63 13.87
C ILE A 62 -10.15 21.19 14.49
N LYS A 63 -10.01 21.09 15.81
CA LYS A 63 -8.79 21.45 16.54
C LYS A 63 -7.92 20.22 16.74
N ILE A 64 -6.65 20.35 16.37
CA ILE A 64 -5.67 19.27 16.38
C ILE A 64 -4.50 19.69 17.25
N ILE A 65 -4.06 18.82 18.15
CA ILE A 65 -2.88 19.02 18.99
C ILE A 65 -1.84 17.96 18.68
N VAL A 66 -0.58 18.38 18.62
CA VAL A 66 0.55 17.51 18.29
C VAL A 66 1.67 17.82 19.28
N ASP A 67 2.17 16.80 19.97
CA ASP A 67 3.32 17.00 20.86
C ASP A 67 4.59 17.33 20.05
N ASP A 68 5.53 18.05 20.66
CA ASP A 68 6.74 18.53 19.97
C ASP A 68 7.56 17.42 19.31
N LYS A 69 7.60 16.20 19.88
CA LYS A 69 8.35 15.08 19.28
C LYS A 69 7.66 14.61 18.01
N SER A 70 6.34 14.38 18.08
CA SER A 70 5.54 13.98 16.91
C SER A 70 5.54 15.04 15.83
N PHE A 71 5.55 16.32 16.21
CA PHE A 71 5.59 17.44 15.28
C PHE A 71 6.84 17.42 14.38
N LEU A 72 8.00 17.02 14.91
CA LEU A 72 9.23 16.87 14.12
C LEU A 72 9.13 15.81 13.01
N TYR A 73 8.31 14.78 13.19
CA TYR A 73 8.06 13.74 12.18
C TYR A 73 6.95 14.13 11.18
N LEU A 74 6.10 15.07 11.55
CA LEU A 74 4.96 15.54 10.75
C LEU A 74 5.28 16.77 9.89
N ILE A 75 6.28 17.57 10.29
CA ILE A 75 6.63 18.79 9.58
C ILE A 75 7.34 18.48 8.25
N GLY A 76 6.78 18.98 7.14
CA GLY A 76 7.34 18.78 5.81
C GLY A 76 7.03 17.42 5.17
N THR A 77 6.40 16.52 5.92
CA THR A 77 6.05 15.18 5.43
C THR A 77 4.82 15.26 4.52
N THR A 78 4.95 14.72 3.31
CA THR A 78 3.86 14.57 2.34
C THR A 78 3.63 13.10 2.12
N TYR A 79 2.38 12.68 2.25
CA TYR A 79 1.97 11.30 2.02
C TYR A 79 1.31 11.19 0.64
N GLY A 80 1.88 10.34 -0.20
CA GLY A 80 1.28 9.95 -1.47
C GLY A 80 0.30 8.80 -1.23
N PHE A 81 -0.86 8.86 -1.88
CA PHE A 81 -1.81 7.77 -1.92
C PHE A 81 -2.15 7.45 -3.38
N LEU A 82 -2.36 6.18 -3.67
CA LEU A 82 -2.70 5.71 -5.02
C LEU A 82 -3.70 4.56 -4.97
N VAL A 83 -4.35 4.32 -6.11
CA VAL A 83 -5.03 3.05 -6.39
C VAL A 83 -4.02 2.18 -7.13
N ASN A 84 -3.85 0.93 -6.71
CA ASN A 84 -2.84 0.03 -7.25
C ASN A 84 -3.31 -0.77 -8.48
N GLU A 85 -4.53 -0.52 -8.96
CA GLU A 85 -5.10 -1.12 -10.15
C GLU A 85 -6.12 -0.20 -10.82
N ASP A 86 -6.39 -0.47 -12.10
CA ASP A 86 -7.41 0.25 -12.85
C ASP A 86 -8.81 -0.10 -12.34
N ILE A 87 -9.62 0.91 -12.07
CA ILE A 87 -11.02 0.74 -11.67
C ILE A 87 -11.91 1.34 -12.74
N THR A 88 -12.85 0.54 -13.23
CA THR A 88 -13.87 0.96 -14.20
C THR A 88 -15.22 1.08 -13.54
N SER A 89 -15.99 2.11 -13.90
CA SER A 89 -17.39 2.27 -13.49
C SER A 89 -18.27 2.55 -14.70
N ALA A 90 -19.51 2.07 -14.66
CA ALA A 90 -20.49 2.35 -15.69
C ALA A 90 -20.94 3.81 -15.63
N VAL A 91 -21.06 4.43 -16.79
CA VAL A 91 -21.61 5.79 -16.91
C VAL A 91 -23.14 5.70 -16.90
N SER A 92 -23.76 6.43 -15.99
CA SER A 92 -25.22 6.60 -15.95
C SER A 92 -25.56 8.07 -16.22
N GLY A 93 -26.17 8.33 -17.37
CA GLY A 93 -26.37 9.69 -17.88
C GLY A 93 -25.05 10.37 -18.21
N ASN A 94 -24.66 11.38 -17.44
CA ASN A 94 -23.41 12.12 -17.59
C ASN A 94 -22.41 11.91 -16.43
N SER A 95 -22.68 10.95 -15.55
CA SER A 95 -21.87 10.71 -14.34
C SER A 95 -21.42 9.26 -14.24
N ALA A 96 -20.17 9.05 -13.81
CA ALA A 96 -19.65 7.76 -13.35
C ALA A 96 -19.43 7.84 -11.84
N SER A 97 -19.83 6.79 -11.10
CA SER A 97 -19.71 6.75 -9.63
C SER A 97 -18.73 5.67 -9.22
N PHE A 98 -17.77 6.03 -8.38
CA PHE A 98 -16.80 5.11 -7.80
C PHE A 98 -17.00 5.12 -6.28
N VAL A 99 -17.40 3.98 -5.72
CA VAL A 99 -17.74 3.84 -4.30
C VAL A 99 -16.84 2.77 -3.70
N ASN A 100 -16.33 3.02 -2.49
CA ASN A 100 -15.44 2.10 -1.77
C ASN A 100 -14.16 1.73 -2.55
N VAL A 101 -13.57 2.70 -3.25
CA VAL A 101 -12.27 2.51 -3.91
C VAL A 101 -11.17 2.39 -2.86
N PRO A 102 -10.48 1.24 -2.76
CA PRO A 102 -9.35 1.11 -1.85
C PRO A 102 -8.19 1.99 -2.34
N ILE A 103 -7.57 2.71 -1.40
CA ILE A 103 -6.37 3.51 -1.63
C ILE A 103 -5.26 3.04 -0.71
N TYR A 104 -4.02 3.15 -1.18
CA TYR A 104 -2.83 2.68 -0.49
C TYR A 104 -1.84 3.82 -0.36
N GLU A 105 -1.19 3.91 0.80
CA GLU A 105 -0.11 4.86 1.03
C GLU A 105 1.15 4.40 0.28
N GLY A 106 1.83 5.33 -0.40
CA GLY A 106 3.14 5.09 -0.99
C GLY A 106 3.23 5.44 -2.47
N THR A 107 4.17 4.78 -3.16
CA THR A 107 4.40 4.91 -4.60
C THR A 107 4.45 3.51 -5.20
N LEU A 108 3.78 3.33 -6.34
CA LEU A 108 3.79 2.06 -7.05
C LEU A 108 5.17 1.88 -7.67
N ALA A 109 5.90 0.86 -7.20
CA ALA A 109 7.12 0.41 -7.82
C ALA A 109 6.77 -0.69 -8.82
N THR A 110 7.42 -0.67 -9.99
CA THR A 110 7.24 -1.73 -10.99
C THR A 110 8.61 -2.19 -11.48
N ALA A 111 8.82 -3.49 -11.49
CA ALA A 111 10.01 -4.13 -12.05
C ALA A 111 9.63 -4.94 -13.28
N LYS A 112 10.49 -4.94 -14.30
CA LYS A 112 10.29 -5.75 -15.51
C LYS A 112 11.54 -6.54 -15.83
N TYR A 113 11.35 -7.83 -16.07
CA TYR A 113 12.43 -8.75 -16.38
C TYR A 113 12.08 -9.62 -17.58
N THR A 114 12.99 -9.74 -18.52
CA THR A 114 12.90 -10.75 -19.60
C THR A 114 13.47 -12.07 -19.11
N VAL A 115 12.73 -13.16 -19.27
CA VAL A 115 13.18 -14.52 -19.02
C VAL A 115 14.21 -14.91 -20.08
N ASP A 116 15.36 -15.41 -19.63
CA ASP A 116 16.49 -15.82 -20.48
C ASP A 116 17.25 -16.98 -19.83
N SER A 117 17.07 -18.19 -20.36
CA SER A 117 17.69 -19.41 -19.87
C SER A 117 19.21 -19.45 -20.03
N ASN A 118 19.79 -18.55 -20.83
CA ASN A 118 21.25 -18.42 -20.92
C ASN A 118 21.85 -17.67 -19.73
N ASN A 119 21.01 -17.06 -18.89
CA ASN A 119 21.40 -16.40 -17.65
C ASN A 119 20.63 -16.98 -16.46
N PRO A 120 20.99 -18.20 -16.01
CA PRO A 120 20.28 -18.89 -14.93
C PRO A 120 20.39 -18.18 -13.58
N ASP A 121 21.39 -17.31 -13.39
CA ASP A 121 21.58 -16.54 -12.16
C ASP A 121 20.69 -15.29 -12.08
N LYS A 122 19.87 -15.03 -13.11
CA LYS A 122 19.00 -13.87 -13.15
C LYS A 122 17.82 -14.04 -12.19
N LYS A 123 17.85 -13.27 -11.10
CA LYS A 123 16.79 -13.18 -10.09
C LYS A 123 15.72 -12.16 -10.49
N TYR A 124 14.46 -12.47 -10.17
CA TYR A 124 13.36 -11.51 -10.31
C TYR A 124 13.11 -10.82 -8.97
N LEU A 125 13.88 -9.76 -8.71
CA LEU A 125 13.89 -9.09 -7.41
C LEU A 125 12.80 -8.01 -7.30
N ILE A 126 12.23 -7.87 -6.12
CA ILE A 126 11.44 -6.68 -5.77
C ILE A 126 12.40 -5.51 -5.54
N THR A 127 12.12 -4.37 -6.15
CA THR A 127 13.06 -3.23 -6.26
C THR A 127 13.24 -2.40 -5.00
N SER A 128 12.60 -2.79 -3.89
CA SER A 128 12.66 -2.06 -2.63
C SER A 128 12.51 -3.00 -1.44
N ASN A 129 13.40 -2.89 -0.46
CA ASN A 129 13.34 -3.61 0.82
C ASN A 129 12.25 -3.11 1.77
N ARG A 130 11.49 -2.09 1.37
CA ARG A 130 10.29 -1.60 2.08
C ARG A 130 9.00 -1.91 1.33
N ALA A 131 9.07 -2.69 0.26
CA ALA A 131 7.90 -3.03 -0.53
C ALA A 131 6.92 -3.86 0.31
N ASP A 132 5.63 -3.53 0.21
CA ASP A 132 4.57 -4.31 0.83
C ASP A 132 4.23 -5.51 -0.06
N THR A 133 4.74 -6.68 0.33
CA THR A 133 4.54 -7.93 -0.40
C THR A 133 3.08 -8.42 -0.37
N THR A 134 2.24 -7.90 0.53
CA THR A 134 0.81 -8.24 0.56
C THR A 134 0.03 -7.61 -0.60
N THR A 135 0.58 -6.55 -1.20
CA THR A 135 0.01 -5.86 -2.36
C THR A 135 0.72 -6.22 -3.67
N LEU A 136 1.69 -7.13 -3.64
CA LEU A 136 2.48 -7.55 -4.80
C LEU A 136 1.60 -8.19 -5.88
N LYS A 137 1.73 -7.69 -7.11
CA LYS A 137 1.02 -8.22 -8.28
C LYS A 137 2.02 -8.78 -9.29
N VAL A 138 2.18 -10.09 -9.31
CA VAL A 138 3.04 -10.78 -10.27
C VAL A 138 2.26 -11.07 -11.55
N SER A 139 2.70 -10.50 -12.66
CA SER A 139 2.11 -10.73 -13.98
C SER A 139 3.16 -11.15 -15.00
N VAL A 140 2.78 -12.06 -15.89
CA VAL A 140 3.64 -12.52 -16.99
C VAL A 140 2.97 -12.22 -18.32
N GLN A 141 3.75 -11.66 -19.22
CA GLN A 141 3.41 -11.42 -20.62
C GLN A 141 4.15 -12.43 -21.48
N THR A 142 3.49 -12.98 -22.50
CA THR A 142 4.09 -14.06 -23.31
C THR A 142 5.31 -13.60 -24.12
N SER A 143 5.34 -12.34 -24.52
CA SER A 143 6.41 -11.71 -25.28
C SER A 143 6.35 -10.19 -25.18
N ALA A 144 7.41 -9.48 -25.54
CA ALA A 144 7.45 -8.02 -25.53
C ALA A 144 6.37 -7.34 -26.43
N THR A 145 5.83 -8.05 -27.42
CA THR A 145 4.81 -7.54 -28.34
C THR A 145 3.38 -7.92 -27.95
N ASP A 146 3.20 -8.87 -27.04
CA ASP A 146 1.87 -9.19 -26.50
C ASP A 146 1.35 -7.99 -25.69
N THR A 147 0.07 -7.89 -25.40
CA THR A 147 -0.47 -6.91 -24.44
C THR A 147 -1.25 -7.59 -23.33
N ARG A 148 -1.47 -8.89 -23.45
CA ARG A 148 -2.17 -9.71 -22.46
C ARG A 148 -1.22 -10.04 -21.32
N LEU A 149 -1.73 -9.85 -20.11
CA LEU A 149 -1.06 -10.22 -18.87
C LEU A 149 -1.78 -11.42 -18.26
N ALA A 150 -1.01 -12.45 -17.91
CA ALA A 150 -1.47 -13.52 -17.03
C ALA A 150 -1.02 -13.19 -15.61
N THR A 151 -1.95 -13.04 -14.67
CA THR A 151 -1.64 -12.78 -13.27
C THR A 151 -1.41 -14.10 -12.53
N TYR A 152 -0.26 -14.21 -11.86
CA TYR A 152 0.14 -15.39 -11.11
C TYR A 152 -0.23 -15.21 -9.63
N LYS A 153 -0.58 -16.30 -8.97
CA LYS A 153 -0.95 -16.30 -7.54
C LYS A 153 0.20 -16.77 -6.66
N LEU A 154 0.33 -16.20 -5.46
CA LEU A 154 1.30 -16.70 -4.49
C LEU A 154 0.89 -18.12 -4.07
N ALA A 155 1.80 -19.09 -4.24
CA ALA A 155 1.61 -20.42 -3.69
C ALA A 155 1.93 -20.40 -2.19
N THR A 156 0.90 -20.56 -1.36
CA THR A 156 1.04 -20.69 0.09
C THR A 156 1.07 -22.15 0.54
N GLU A 157 0.52 -23.05 -0.27
CA GLU A 157 0.44 -24.48 -0.04
C GLU A 157 0.83 -25.21 -1.33
N LEU A 158 1.57 -26.33 -1.19
CA LEU A 158 2.07 -27.09 -2.34
C LEU A 158 1.12 -28.20 -2.78
N THR A 159 0.16 -28.60 -1.94
CA THR A 159 -0.69 -29.78 -2.16
C THR A 159 -1.59 -29.66 -3.39
N ASP A 160 -2.01 -28.45 -3.74
CA ASP A 160 -2.91 -28.18 -4.86
C ASP A 160 -2.19 -27.58 -6.08
N VAL A 161 -0.87 -27.49 -6.04
CA VAL A 161 -0.07 -26.94 -7.14
C VAL A 161 0.21 -28.04 -8.16
N THR A 162 -0.14 -27.78 -9.42
CA THR A 162 0.09 -28.68 -10.55
C THR A 162 1.08 -28.05 -11.52
N ALA A 163 1.60 -28.85 -12.45
CA ALA A 163 2.48 -28.39 -13.54
C ALA A 163 1.92 -27.22 -14.37
N THR A 164 0.59 -27.05 -14.42
CA THR A 164 -0.08 -25.98 -15.18
C THR A 164 -0.56 -24.82 -14.31
N SER A 165 -0.36 -24.89 -12.99
CA SER A 165 -0.82 -23.85 -12.08
C SER A 165 -0.02 -22.56 -12.29
N GLN A 166 -0.70 -21.45 -12.59
CA GLN A 166 -0.10 -20.12 -12.70
C GLN A 166 0.19 -19.54 -11.31
N VAL A 167 1.25 -20.05 -10.70
CA VAL A 167 1.68 -19.67 -9.35
C VAL A 167 3.12 -19.16 -9.36
N TYR A 168 3.39 -18.25 -8.44
CA TYR A 168 4.73 -17.83 -8.09
C TYR A 168 4.99 -18.14 -6.63
N PHE A 169 6.26 -18.12 -6.29
CA PHE A 169 6.75 -18.29 -4.94
C PHE A 169 7.58 -17.07 -4.56
N LEU A 170 7.65 -16.80 -3.27
CA LEU A 170 8.32 -15.63 -2.73
C LEU A 170 9.32 -16.08 -1.68
N GLN A 171 10.57 -15.62 -1.81
CA GLN A 171 11.63 -15.90 -0.86
C GLN A 171 12.27 -14.59 -0.40
N GLU A 172 12.52 -14.46 0.90
CA GLU A 172 13.32 -13.37 1.44
C GLU A 172 14.80 -13.66 1.19
N GLU A 173 15.50 -12.68 0.63
CA GLU A 173 16.94 -12.71 0.39
C GLU A 173 17.67 -11.93 1.51
N HIS A 174 18.79 -11.27 1.18
CA HIS A 174 19.52 -10.47 2.16
C HIS A 174 18.88 -9.09 2.35
N HIS A 175 18.91 -8.56 3.58
CA HIS A 175 18.52 -7.17 3.90
C HIS A 175 17.04 -6.82 3.63
N GLY A 176 16.14 -7.81 3.68
CA GLY A 176 14.69 -7.61 3.51
C GLY A 176 14.25 -7.41 2.06
N GLU A 177 15.13 -7.70 1.10
CA GLU A 177 14.75 -7.82 -0.31
C GLU A 177 14.08 -9.17 -0.55
N PHE A 178 13.15 -9.22 -1.50
CA PHE A 178 12.45 -10.46 -1.84
C PHE A 178 12.69 -10.84 -3.31
N GLU A 179 12.86 -12.13 -3.53
CA GLU A 179 12.95 -12.75 -4.84
C GLU A 179 11.61 -13.44 -5.17
N VAL A 180 11.13 -13.21 -6.39
CA VAL A 180 10.01 -13.95 -6.98
C VAL A 180 10.57 -15.04 -7.87
N TYR A 181 10.09 -16.27 -7.71
CA TYR A 181 10.43 -17.38 -8.62
C TYR A 181 9.17 -18.13 -9.06
N PHE A 182 9.28 -18.83 -10.18
CA PHE A 182 8.17 -19.49 -10.86
C PHE A 182 8.35 -21.01 -10.82
N GLY A 183 7.32 -21.74 -11.25
CA GLY A 183 7.35 -23.20 -11.27
C GLY A 183 8.37 -23.77 -12.26
N ASP A 184 8.52 -25.10 -12.21
CA ASP A 184 9.46 -25.87 -13.03
C ASP A 184 8.74 -26.86 -13.97
N ASN A 185 7.42 -26.67 -14.17
CA ASN A 185 6.51 -27.60 -14.85
C ASN A 185 6.32 -28.95 -14.12
N VAL A 186 6.74 -29.04 -12.87
CA VAL A 186 6.33 -30.10 -11.92
C VAL A 186 5.46 -29.45 -10.85
N LEU A 187 5.97 -28.39 -10.22
CA LEU A 187 5.29 -27.57 -9.22
C LEU A 187 5.08 -26.16 -9.77
N GLY A 188 3.96 -25.98 -10.47
CA GLY A 188 3.61 -24.71 -11.11
C GLY A 188 4.13 -24.62 -12.54
N GLN A 189 3.51 -23.73 -13.31
CA GLN A 189 3.90 -23.43 -14.68
C GLN A 189 5.27 -22.73 -14.68
N GLY A 190 6.21 -23.32 -15.42
CA GLY A 190 7.49 -22.68 -15.71
C GLY A 190 7.40 -21.66 -16.82
N LEU A 191 8.28 -20.66 -16.76
CA LEU A 191 8.38 -19.63 -17.78
C LEU A 191 9.32 -20.08 -18.90
N VAL A 192 9.14 -19.48 -20.08
CA VAL A 192 10.00 -19.73 -21.26
C VAL A 192 10.71 -18.45 -21.70
N ASP A 193 11.81 -18.62 -22.42
CA ASP A 193 12.62 -17.50 -22.94
C ASP A 193 11.78 -16.47 -23.70
N GLY A 194 12.03 -15.21 -23.40
CA GLY A 194 11.31 -14.08 -23.99
C GLY A 194 10.01 -13.70 -23.29
N ASN A 195 9.51 -14.49 -22.33
CA ASN A 195 8.47 -14.03 -21.42
C ASN A 195 8.93 -12.78 -20.66
N ILE A 196 8.00 -11.88 -20.36
CA ILE A 196 8.27 -10.68 -19.56
C ILE A 196 7.56 -10.82 -18.22
N VAL A 197 8.35 -10.91 -17.15
CA VAL A 197 7.89 -10.85 -15.76
C VAL A 197 7.73 -9.40 -15.36
N ILE A 198 6.58 -9.07 -14.78
CA ILE A 198 6.24 -7.75 -14.25
C ILE A 198 5.86 -7.92 -12.79
N LEU A 199 6.58 -7.23 -11.90
CA LEU A 199 6.37 -7.19 -10.46
C LEU A 199 5.91 -5.80 -10.02
#